data_AF-A0A2P2L0W9-F1
#
_entry.id   AF-A0A2P2L0W9-F1
#
_cell.length_a   1.000
_cell.length_b   1.000
_cell.length_c   1.000
_cell.angle_alpha   90.00
_cell.angle_beta   90.00
_cell.angle_gamma   90.00
#
_symmetry.space_group_name_H-M   'P 1'
#
loop_
_entity.id
_entity.type
_entity.pdbx_description
1 polymer ?
#
loop_
_entity_poly.entity_id
_entity_poly.type
_entity_poly.pdbx_seq_one_letter_code
_entity_poly.pdbx_strand_id
1 'polypeptide(L)'
;MEGLSVSDANLVVYVHPSQTKNVSEAILRELSSLLFKFNETFDGVVLAYDVNPSNNFARILSGVHPYCAVRLKAKLLLFSPKADMVLEGKVVKVTRESIHAIVLGFASAVITDEDIRDEFGFKSV
;
A
#
# COMPACT_ATOMS: atom_id res chain seq x y z
N MET A 1 12.27 -2.87 9.97
CA MET A 1 11.70 -1.55 10.26
C MET A 1 10.32 -1.77 10.83
N GLU A 2 9.93 -1.02 11.86
CA GLU A 2 8.58 -1.11 12.41
C GLU A 2 7.54 -0.63 11.39
N GLY A 3 6.31 -1.14 11.49
CA GLY A 3 5.22 -0.82 10.57
C GLY A 3 5.22 -1.58 9.23
N LEU A 4 6.22 -2.41 8.93
CA LEU A 4 6.20 -3.31 7.76
C LEU A 4 5.71 -4.70 8.14
N SER A 5 4.80 -5.26 7.34
CA SER A 5 4.30 -6.62 7.52
C SER A 5 4.07 -7.33 6.18
N VAL A 6 4.16 -8.65 6.18
CA VAL A 6 3.79 -9.49 5.04
C VAL A 6 2.45 -10.14 5.35
N SER A 7 1.51 -10.07 4.41
CA SER A 7 0.18 -10.65 4.53
C SER A 7 -0.12 -11.59 3.36
N ASP A 8 -0.59 -12.80 3.66
CA ASP A 8 -1.11 -13.74 2.66
C ASP A 8 -2.57 -13.38 2.35
N ALA A 9 -2.85 -12.98 1.11
CA ALA A 9 -4.16 -12.53 0.67
C ALA A 9 -4.78 -13.48 -0.36
N ASN A 10 -6.05 -13.84 -0.15
CA ASN A 10 -6.89 -14.50 -1.16
C ASN A 10 -7.68 -13.43 -1.91
N LEU A 11 -7.36 -13.21 -3.18
CA LEU A 11 -7.93 -12.13 -3.99
C LEU A 11 -8.80 -12.67 -5.11
N VAL A 12 -9.75 -11.85 -5.55
CA VAL A 12 -10.52 -12.08 -6.77
C VAL A 12 -10.28 -10.89 -7.69
N VAL A 13 -9.67 -11.13 -8.84
CA VAL A 13 -9.44 -10.12 -9.87
C VAL A 13 -10.45 -10.32 -10.99
N TYR A 14 -11.12 -9.25 -11.38
CA TYR A 14 -12.09 -9.26 -12.48
C TYR A 14 -11.40 -8.86 -13.77
N VAL A 15 -11.21 -9.84 -14.66
CA VAL A 15 -10.55 -9.62 -15.96
C VAL A 15 -11.61 -9.35 -17.02
N HIS A 16 -11.45 -8.24 -17.74
CA HIS A 16 -12.35 -7.90 -18.84
C HIS A 16 -12.19 -8.90 -20.02
N PRO A 17 -13.26 -9.26 -20.74
CA PRO A 17 -13.19 -10.22 -21.86
C PRO A 17 -12.12 -9.92 -22.90
N SER A 18 -11.86 -8.63 -23.19
CA SER A 18 -10.82 -8.23 -24.15
C SER A 18 -9.39 -8.59 -23.72
N GLN A 19 -9.18 -8.86 -22.43
CA GLN A 19 -7.87 -9.15 -21.83
C GLN A 19 -7.65 -10.64 -21.55
N THR A 20 -8.63 -11.48 -21.90
CA THR A 20 -8.56 -12.95 -21.72
C THR A 20 -7.42 -13.62 -22.48
N LYS A 21 -6.88 -12.98 -23.53
CA LYS A 21 -5.68 -13.46 -24.22
C LYS A 21 -4.42 -13.37 -23.35
N ASN A 22 -4.37 -12.44 -22.40
CA ASN A 22 -3.24 -12.28 -21.48
C ASN A 22 -3.70 -12.00 -20.05
N VAL A 23 -4.27 -13.03 -19.43
CA VAL A 23 -4.82 -12.96 -18.06
C VAL A 23 -3.76 -12.57 -17.04
N SER A 24 -2.51 -13.06 -17.18
CA SER A 24 -1.42 -12.75 -16.26
C SER A 24 -1.11 -11.26 -16.24
N GLU A 25 -1.02 -10.62 -17.41
CA GLU A 25 -0.80 -9.18 -17.51
C GLU A 25 -1.96 -8.38 -16.92
N ALA A 26 -3.21 -8.82 -17.17
CA ALA A 26 -4.39 -8.18 -16.57
C ALA A 26 -4.34 -8.24 -15.03
N ILE A 27 -3.99 -9.41 -14.46
CA ILE A 27 -3.81 -9.57 -13.01
C ILE A 27 -2.73 -8.64 -12.47
N LEU A 28 -1.55 -8.65 -13.09
CA LEU A 28 -0.43 -7.80 -12.67
C LEU A 28 -0.80 -6.32 -12.73
N ARG A 29 -1.56 -5.90 -13.76
CA ARG A 29 -2.04 -4.52 -13.86
C ARG A 29 -2.97 -4.15 -12.71
N GLU A 30 -3.93 -5.01 -12.38
CA GLU A 30 -4.85 -4.77 -11.27
C GLU A 30 -4.11 -4.75 -9.92
N LEU A 31 -3.18 -5.68 -9.68
CA LEU A 31 -2.36 -5.68 -8.45
C LEU A 31 -1.44 -4.45 -8.37
N SER A 32 -0.84 -4.04 -9.48
CA SER A 32 -0.02 -2.82 -9.55
C SER A 32 -0.83 -1.56 -9.26
N SER A 33 -2.15 -1.56 -9.54
CA SER A 33 -3.02 -0.42 -9.24
C SER A 33 -3.20 -0.17 -7.73
N LEU A 34 -2.92 -1.18 -6.90
CA LEU A 34 -2.99 -1.12 -5.43
C LEU A 34 -1.73 -0.51 -4.80
N LEU A 35 -0.61 -0.49 -5.53
CA LEU A 35 0.68 -0.04 -4.99
C LEU A 35 0.64 1.43 -4.56
N PHE A 36 1.30 1.72 -3.43
CA PHE A 36 1.42 3.02 -2.80
C PHE A 36 0.08 3.70 -2.47
N LYS A 37 -0.99 2.92 -2.32
CA LYS A 37 -2.30 3.39 -1.85
C LYS A 37 -2.68 2.69 -0.56
N PHE A 38 -3.30 3.44 0.34
CA PHE A 38 -3.95 2.86 1.51
C PHE A 38 -5.12 2.00 1.04
N ASN A 39 -5.18 0.78 1.53
CA ASN A 39 -6.25 -0.16 1.25
C ASN A 39 -6.95 -0.54 2.54
N GLU A 40 -8.23 -0.19 2.64
CA GLU A 40 -9.05 -0.43 3.83
C GLU A 40 -9.20 -1.92 4.17
N THR A 41 -9.17 -2.80 3.15
CA THR A 41 -9.28 -4.25 3.38
C THR A 41 -8.02 -4.82 4.04
N PHE A 42 -6.86 -4.24 3.74
CA PHE A 42 -5.57 -4.68 4.31
C PHE A 42 -5.10 -3.81 5.46
N ASP A 43 -5.85 -2.75 5.79
CA ASP A 43 -5.52 -1.76 6.82
C ASP A 43 -4.08 -1.24 6.71
N GLY A 44 -3.67 -0.87 5.50
CA GLY A 44 -2.30 -0.45 5.23
C GLY A 44 -2.04 -0.04 3.80
N VAL A 45 -0.85 0.51 3.57
CA VAL A 45 -0.37 0.87 2.23
C VAL A 45 0.32 -0.33 1.60
N VAL A 46 -0.13 -0.75 0.42
CA VAL A 46 0.50 -1.87 -0.31
C VAL A 46 1.78 -1.39 -0.98
N LEU A 47 2.93 -1.94 -0.61
CA LEU A 47 4.24 -1.55 -1.16
C LEU A 47 4.73 -2.49 -2.26
N ALA A 48 4.42 -3.77 -2.14
CA ALA A 48 4.80 -4.78 -3.11
C ALA A 48 3.81 -5.95 -3.05
N TYR A 49 3.77 -6.73 -4.13
CA TYR A 49 3.05 -7.97 -4.18
C TYR A 49 3.94 -9.06 -4.80
N ASP A 50 3.70 -10.29 -4.39
CA ASP A 50 4.21 -11.49 -5.03
C ASP A 50 3.03 -12.42 -5.30
N VAL A 51 2.88 -12.85 -6.55
CA VAL A 51 1.74 -13.66 -7.00
C VAL A 51 2.26 -14.85 -7.76
N ASN A 52 1.94 -16.05 -7.26
CA ASN A 52 2.14 -17.27 -8.01
C ASN A 52 0.88 -17.56 -8.82
N PRO A 53 0.95 -17.62 -10.16
CA PRO A 53 -0.18 -18.01 -10.99
C PRO A 53 -0.43 -19.52 -10.85
N SER A 54 -0.96 -19.96 -9.70
CA SER A 54 -1.37 -21.35 -9.49
C SER A 54 -2.72 -21.56 -10.15
N ASN A 55 -2.78 -22.43 -11.16
CA ASN A 55 -3.97 -22.99 -11.82
C ASN A 55 -5.25 -22.14 -11.67
N ASN A 56 -5.29 -21.02 -12.41
CA ASN A 56 -6.33 -20.00 -12.32
C ASN A 56 -7.68 -20.55 -12.81
N PHE A 57 -8.48 -21.10 -11.91
CA PHE A 57 -9.90 -21.34 -12.20
C PHE A 57 -10.62 -19.99 -12.27
N ALA A 58 -10.85 -19.52 -13.50
CA ALA A 58 -11.64 -18.34 -13.76
C ALA A 58 -13.12 -18.74 -13.89
N ARG A 59 -14.02 -18.03 -13.20
CA ARG A 59 -15.47 -18.16 -13.42
C ARG A 59 -15.93 -16.99 -14.28
N ILE A 60 -16.61 -17.28 -15.39
CA ILE A 60 -17.29 -16.24 -16.15
C ILE A 60 -18.50 -15.81 -15.34
N LEU A 61 -18.61 -14.51 -15.06
CA LEU A 61 -19.75 -13.95 -14.37
C LEU A 61 -20.93 -13.84 -15.32
N SER A 62 -22.09 -14.34 -14.90
CA SER A 62 -23.36 -14.17 -15.61
C SER A 62 -23.86 -12.74 -15.39
N GLY A 63 -23.86 -11.92 -16.45
CA GLY A 63 -24.29 -10.52 -16.42
C GLY A 63 -24.11 -9.83 -17.77
N VAL A 64 -24.44 -8.54 -17.86
CA VAL A 64 -24.38 -7.74 -19.11
C VAL A 64 -22.96 -7.70 -19.70
N HIS A 65 -21.93 -7.74 -18.85
CA HIS A 65 -20.52 -7.85 -19.25
C HIS A 65 -19.91 -9.13 -18.66
N PRO A 66 -19.46 -10.10 -19.48
CA PRO A 66 -19.04 -11.41 -19.00
C PRO A 66 -17.59 -11.39 -18.48
N TYR A 67 -17.32 -10.64 -17.42
CA TYR A 67 -16.00 -10.62 -16.79
C TYR A 67 -15.57 -12.01 -16.30
N CYS A 68 -14.28 -12.29 -16.39
CA CYS A 68 -13.68 -13.49 -15.84
C CYS A 68 -13.19 -13.20 -14.42
N ALA A 69 -13.86 -13.75 -13.41
CA ALA A 69 -13.42 -13.68 -12.02
C ALA A 69 -12.32 -14.70 -11.77
N VAL A 70 -11.08 -14.23 -11.59
CA VAL A 70 -9.90 -15.05 -11.33
C VAL A 70 -9.57 -15.01 -9.86
N ARG A 71 -9.58 -16.18 -9.21
CA ARG A 71 -9.15 -16.32 -7.81
C ARG A 71 -7.65 -16.55 -7.78
N LEU A 72 -6.94 -15.84 -6.91
CA LEU A 72 -5.49 -15.96 -6.76
C LEU A 72 -5.07 -15.79 -5.30
N LYS A 73 -3.90 -16.34 -4.98
CA LYS A 73 -3.20 -16.11 -3.72
C LYS A 73 -2.00 -15.22 -3.99
N ALA A 74 -1.87 -14.16 -3.20
CA ALA A 74 -0.74 -13.25 -3.30
C ALA A 74 -0.19 -12.95 -1.91
N LYS A 75 1.12 -12.73 -1.83
CA LYS A 75 1.75 -12.12 -0.66
C LYS A 75 1.83 -10.64 -0.90
N LEU A 76 1.36 -9.86 0.08
CA LEU A 76 1.41 -8.41 0.04
C LEU A 76 2.39 -7.92 1.09
N LEU A 77 3.30 -7.03 0.69
CA LEU A 77 4.10 -6.24 1.63
C LEU A 77 3.31 -4.98 1.96
N LEU A 78 2.95 -4.81 3.22
CA LEU A 78 2.14 -3.71 3.72
C LEU A 78 2.97 -2.80 4.61
N PHE A 79 2.75 -1.50 4.48
CA PHE A 79 3.14 -0.49 5.47
C PHE A 79 1.90 -0.05 6.25
N SER A 80 1.84 -0.45 7.51
CA SER A 80 0.74 -0.18 8.46
C SER A 80 1.36 0.14 9.84
N PRO A 81 1.91 1.35 10.01
CA PRO A 81 2.40 1.78 11.31
C PRO A 81 1.25 1.92 12.29
N LYS A 82 1.45 1.50 13.54
CA LYS A 82 0.49 1.64 14.64
C LYS A 82 0.91 2.78 15.56
N ALA A 83 -0.01 3.23 16.41
CA ALA A 83 0.31 4.14 17.51
C ALA A 83 1.50 3.61 18.32
N ASP A 84 2.32 4.53 18.81
CA ASP A 84 3.52 4.28 19.63
C ASP A 84 4.65 3.50 18.93
N MET A 85 4.55 3.22 17.63
CA MET A 85 5.68 2.68 16.86
C MET A 85 6.74 3.75 16.58
N VAL A 86 8.00 3.34 16.63
CA VAL A 86 9.14 4.19 16.29
C VAL A 86 9.45 4.06 14.81
N LEU A 87 9.30 5.16 14.09
CA LEU A 87 9.58 5.23 12.66
C LEU A 87 10.79 6.12 12.38
N GLU A 88 11.60 5.71 11.40
CA GLU A 88 12.69 6.52 10.89
C GLU A 88 12.27 7.20 9.58
N GLY A 89 12.52 8.51 9.50
CA GLY A 89 12.20 9.31 8.34
C GLY A 89 13.23 10.41 8.10
N LYS A 90 13.38 10.82 6.85
CA LYS A 90 14.25 11.94 6.46
C LYS A 90 13.50 13.25 6.68
N VAL A 91 14.06 14.15 7.51
CA VAL A 91 13.53 15.50 7.66
C VAL A 91 13.66 16.25 6.34
N VAL A 92 12.55 16.84 5.88
CA VAL A 92 12.47 17.59 4.61
C VAL A 92 12.11 19.05 4.79
N LYS A 93 11.47 19.42 5.90
CA LYS A 93 11.10 20.80 6.22
C LYS A 93 11.01 20.96 7.74
N VAL A 94 11.55 22.06 8.25
CA VAL A 94 11.39 22.47 9.65
C VAL A 94 10.77 23.86 9.64
N THR A 95 9.69 24.03 10.39
CA THR A 95 9.00 25.31 10.58
C THR A 95 8.92 25.61 12.06
N ARG A 96 8.35 26.78 12.40
CA ARG A 96 8.09 27.14 13.79
C ARG A 96 7.08 26.21 14.46
N GLU A 97 6.13 25.67 13.70
CA GLU A 97 4.99 24.91 14.19
C GLU A 97 5.17 23.40 14.01
N SER A 98 6.17 22.95 13.23
CA SER A 98 6.29 21.53 12.90
C SER A 98 7.63 21.11 12.28
N ILE A 99 7.92 19.81 12.39
CA ILE A 99 8.95 19.10 11.65
C ILE A 99 8.26 18.13 10.68
N HIS A 100 8.53 18.28 9.39
CA HIS A 100 8.05 17.36 8.36
C HIS A 100 9.15 16.37 7.99
N ALA A 101 8.80 15.09 7.97
CA ALA A 101 9.69 14.00 7.57
C ALA A 101 9.03 13.10 6.51
N ILE A 102 9.86 12.45 5.70
CA ILE A 102 9.41 11.41 4.77
C ILE A 102 9.92 10.05 5.27
N VAL A 103 8.99 9.17 5.57
CA VAL A 103 9.23 7.77 5.96
C VAL A 103 9.21 6.90 4.70
N LEU A 104 10.21 6.02 4.57
CA LEU A 104 10.36 5.08 3.44
C LEU A 104 10.33 5.71 2.03
N GLY A 105 10.52 7.03 1.93
CA GLY A 105 10.53 7.76 0.66
C GLY A 105 9.14 8.08 0.07
N PHE A 106 8.03 7.67 0.71
CA PHE A 106 6.69 7.92 0.18
C PHE A 106 5.68 8.43 1.24
N ALA A 107 5.86 8.08 2.51
CA ALA A 107 4.90 8.44 3.56
C ALA A 107 5.30 9.76 4.23
N SER A 108 4.40 10.74 4.24
CA SER A 108 4.60 12.02 4.93
C SER A 108 4.26 11.88 6.41
N ALA A 109 5.20 12.26 7.27
CA ALA A 109 5.02 12.35 8.71
C ALA A 109 5.23 13.79 9.18
N VAL A 110 4.44 14.21 10.17
CA VAL A 110 4.51 15.56 10.76
C VAL A 110 4.56 15.40 12.27
N ILE A 111 5.53 16.07 12.89
CA ILE A 111 5.61 16.24 14.34
C ILE A 111 5.28 17.71 14.60
N THR A 112 4.18 17.99 15.28
CA THR A 112 3.75 19.36 15.62
C THR A 112 4.54 19.87 16.82
N ASP A 113 4.56 21.19 17.02
CA ASP A 113 5.22 21.84 18.15
C ASP A 113 4.72 21.34 19.51
N GLU A 114 3.44 20.99 19.62
CA GLU A 114 2.85 20.36 20.82
C GLU A 114 3.49 19.00 21.18
N ASP A 115 4.01 18.28 20.18
CA ASP A 115 4.64 16.96 20.36
C ASP A 115 6.18 17.05 20.49
N ILE A 116 6.75 18.26 20.33
CA ILE A 116 8.19 18.50 20.47
C ILE A 116 8.52 18.78 21.94
N ARG A 117 9.63 18.23 22.43
CA ARG A 117 10.08 18.45 23.81
C ARG A 117 10.39 19.92 24.09
N ASP A 118 9.95 20.42 25.25
CA ASP A 118 9.99 21.83 25.64
C ASP A 118 11.39 22.47 25.66
N GLU A 119 12.46 21.68 25.80
CA GLU A 119 13.83 22.20 25.75
C GLU A 119 14.29 22.65 24.35
N PHE A 120 13.55 22.31 23.30
CA PHE A 120 13.89 22.70 21.93
C PHE A 120 13.18 23.99 21.53
N GLY A 121 13.95 24.98 21.08
CA GLY A 121 13.42 26.22 20.51
C GLY A 121 13.65 26.29 18.99
N PHE A 122 12.66 26.81 18.26
CA PHE A 122 12.85 27.12 16.84
C PHE A 122 13.79 28.32 16.69
N LYS A 123 14.90 28.12 15.97
CA LYS A 123 15.82 29.19 15.58
C LYS A 123 15.64 29.52 14.11
N SER A 124 15.16 30.72 13.81
CA SER A 124 15.25 31.29 12.47
C SER A 124 16.72 31.59 12.15
N VAL A 125 17.21 31.07 11.02
CA VAL A 125 18.53 31.44 10.45
C VAL A 125 18.45 32.82 9.83
#